data_AF-Q47U86-F1
#
_entry.id   AF-Q47U86-F1
#
_cell.length_a   1.000
_cell.length_b   1.000
_cell.length_c   1.000
_cell.angle_alpha   90.00
_cell.angle_beta   90.00
_cell.angle_gamma   90.00
#
_symmetry.space_group_name_H-M   'P 1'
#
loop_
_entity.id
_entity.type
_entity.pdbx_description
1 polymer ?
#
loop_
_entity_poly.entity_id
_entity_poly.type
_entity_poly.pdbx_seq_one_letter_code
_entity_poly.pdbx_strand_id
1 'polypeptide(L)' 'MKSGCVKIKVAYIVGSLNVGEAERFVIDLCSIQKQSKMKPTIISLGSPDDIIVGESRVNNIPVASYDGGS' A
#
# COMPACT_ATOMS: atom_id res chain seq x y z
N MET A 1 -10.00 30.35 12.42
CA MET A 1 -9.57 29.45 11.33
C MET A 1 -9.93 28.03 11.70
N LYS A 2 -10.81 27.33 10.95
CA LYS A 2 -11.02 25.90 11.16
C LYS A 2 -9.75 25.19 10.69
N SER A 3 -8.92 24.75 11.63
CA SER A 3 -7.76 23.91 11.35
C SER A 3 -8.25 22.52 10.94
N GLY A 4 -8.81 22.44 9.73
CA GLY A 4 -9.20 21.17 9.12
C GLY A 4 -7.93 20.43 8.77
N CYS A 5 -7.52 19.49 9.60
CA CYS A 5 -6.45 18.55 9.28
C CYS A 5 -6.83 17.84 7.97
N VAL A 6 -6.21 18.22 6.87
CA VAL A 6 -6.45 17.62 5.55
C VAL A 6 -5.98 16.17 5.64
N LYS A 7 -6.93 15.23 5.66
CA LYS A 7 -6.63 13.79 5.63
C LYS A 7 -6.23 13.40 4.21
N ILE A 8 -4.94 13.49 3.91
CA ILE A 8 -4.37 13.09 2.62
C ILE A 8 -4.52 11.58 2.45
N LYS A 9 -5.10 11.16 1.33
CA LYS A 9 -5.19 9.76 0.90
C LYS A 9 -4.16 9.51 -0.19
N VAL A 10 -3.44 8.39 -0.10
CA VAL A 10 -2.36 8.04 -1.04
C VAL A 10 -2.61 6.61 -1.51
N ALA A 11 -2.49 6.36 -2.82
CA ALA A 11 -2.58 5.02 -3.38
C ALA A 11 -1.28 4.71 -4.12
N TYR A 12 -0.66 3.59 -3.76
CA TYR A 12 0.52 3.05 -4.44
C TYR A 12 0.10 1.91 -5.35
N ILE A 13 0.32 2.04 -6.64
CA ILE A 13 0.03 1.00 -7.62
C ILE A 13 1.35 0.31 -7.95
N VAL A 14 1.41 -0.99 -7.71
CA VAL A 14 2.62 -1.82 -7.82
C VAL A 14 2.29 -3.08 -8.61
N GLY A 15 3.09 -3.40 -9.62
CA GLY A 15 2.87 -4.56 -10.50
C GLY A 15 3.96 -5.62 -10.41
N SER A 16 4.75 -5.62 -9.34
CA SER A 16 5.88 -6.52 -9.18
C SER A 16 5.53 -7.69 -8.25
N LEU A 17 5.83 -8.91 -8.73
CA LEU A 17 5.34 -10.19 -8.22
C LEU A 17 6.24 -10.81 -7.13
N ASN A 18 7.41 -10.22 -6.87
CA ASN A 18 8.37 -10.67 -5.85
C ASN A 18 8.74 -9.48 -4.97
N VAL A 19 8.51 -9.54 -3.65
CA VAL A 19 8.90 -8.45 -2.73
C VAL A 19 10.42 -8.26 -2.80
N GLY A 20 10.83 -7.26 -3.58
CA GLY A 20 12.17 -6.73 -3.67
C GLY A 20 12.23 -5.36 -2.97
N GLU A 21 13.27 -4.61 -3.30
CA GLU A 21 13.56 -3.34 -2.63
C GLU A 21 12.45 -2.29 -2.83
N ALA A 22 11.80 -2.29 -3.99
CA ALA A 22 10.77 -1.32 -4.32
C ALA A 22 9.47 -1.56 -3.52
N GLU A 23 9.00 -2.80 -3.42
CA GLU A 23 7.82 -3.14 -2.63
C GLU A 23 8.06 -2.88 -1.15
N ARG A 24 9.26 -3.22 -0.65
CA ARG A 24 9.60 -2.98 0.75
C ARG A 24 9.64 -1.50 1.07
N PHE A 25 10.22 -0.69 0.17
CA PHE A 25 10.19 0.76 0.29
C PHE A 25 8.76 1.30 0.37
N VAL A 26 7.84 0.82 -0.48
CA VAL A 26 6.43 1.23 -0.45
C VAL A 26 5.75 0.86 0.88
N ILE A 27 6.01 -0.34 1.41
CA ILE A 27 5.47 -0.79 2.70
C ILE A 27 5.99 0.08 3.85
N ASP A 28 7.28 0.38 3.89
CA ASP A 28 7.89 1.21 4.92
C ASP A 28 7.38 2.66 4.83
N LEU A 29 7.24 3.19 3.62
CA LEU A 29 6.68 4.51 3.37
C LEU A 29 5.21 4.59 3.84
N CYS A 30 4.40 3.56 3.58
CA CYS A 30 3.03 3.49 4.08
C CYS A 30 2.99 3.53 5.62
N SER A 31 3.93 2.85 6.29
CA SER A 31 4.01 2.85 7.74
C SER A 31 4.33 4.25 8.31
N ILE A 32 5.27 4.97 7.70
CA ILE A 32 5.61 6.36 8.07
C ILE A 32 4.44 7.31 7.78
N GLN A 33 3.75 7.13 6.66
CA GLN A 33 2.60 7.96 6.28
C GLN A 33 1.39 7.78 7.21
N LYS A 34 1.17 6.55 7.70
CA LYS A 34 0.15 6.29 8.74
C LYS A 34 0.42 7.09 10.01
N GLN A 35 1.69 7.16 10.45
CA GLN A 35 2.09 7.97 11.61
C GLN A 35 1.88 9.47 11.36
N SER A 36 1.99 9.91 10.11
CA SER A 36 1.76 11.29 9.67
C SER A 36 0.29 11.66 9.42
N LYS A 37 -0.67 10.86 9.93
CA LYS A 37 -2.13 11.02 9.74
C LYS A 37 -2.61 10.93 8.28
N MET A 38 -1.79 10.39 7.38
CA MET A 38 -2.22 10.07 6.02
C MET A 38 -2.92 8.71 5.99
N LYS A 39 -3.62 8.45 4.88
CA LYS A 39 -4.30 7.17 4.63
C LYS A 39 -3.72 6.52 3.37
N PRO A 40 -2.57 5.84 3.48
CA PRO A 40 -2.01 5.09 2.36
C PRO A 40 -2.76 3.79 2.11
N THR A 41 -2.79 3.35 0.86
CA THR A 41 -3.28 2.04 0.42
C THR A 41 -2.40 1.52 -0.71
N ILE A 42 -2.28 0.21 -0.83
CA ILE A 42 -1.53 -0.46 -1.89
C ILE A 42 -2.52 -1.14 -2.85
N ILE A 43 -2.29 -1.01 -4.14
CA ILE A 43 -3.00 -1.72 -5.21
C ILE A 43 -1.95 -2.59 -5.91
N SER A 44 -2.00 -3.90 -5.65
CA SER A 44 -1.16 -4.88 -6.31
C SER A 44 -1.79 -5.28 -7.64
N LEU A 45 -1.06 -5.16 -8.75
CA LEU A 45 -1.49 -5.58 -10.09
C LEU A 45 -1.09 -7.03 -10.39
N GLY A 46 -1.25 -7.90 -9.40
CA GLY A 46 -0.87 -9.32 -9.46
C GLY A 46 -1.82 -10.19 -8.65
N SER A 47 -1.36 -11.39 -8.31
CA SER A 47 -2.16 -12.38 -7.59
C SER A 47 -2.49 -11.90 -6.16
N PRO A 48 -3.68 -12.23 -5.64
CA PRO A 48 -3.99 -12.09 -4.20
C PRO A 48 -3.02 -12.85 -3.28
N ASP A 49 -2.32 -13.84 -3.82
CA ASP A 49 -1.36 -14.68 -3.11
C ASP A 49 0.09 -14.15 -3.21
N ASP A 50 0.30 -13.02 -3.88
CA ASP A 50 1.62 -12.40 -3.98
C ASP A 50 2.15 -12.01 -2.60
N ILE A 51 3.47 -12.15 -2.43
CA ILE A 51 4.16 -11.89 -1.17
C ILE A 51 3.86 -10.47 -0.65
N ILE A 52 3.74 -9.48 -1.54
CA ILE A 52 3.43 -8.09 -1.16
C ILE A 52 2.05 -7.95 -0.51
N VAL A 53 1.07 -8.75 -0.93
CA VAL A 53 -0.28 -8.73 -0.34
C VAL A 53 -0.22 -9.29 1.07
N GLY A 54 0.51 -10.38 1.28
CA GLY A 54 0.79 -10.96 2.59
C GLY A 54 1.49 -9.97 3.53
N GLU A 55 2.61 -9.40 3.08
CA GLU A 55 3.38 -8.42 3.85
C GLU A 55 2.57 -7.16 4.18
N SER A 56 1.78 -6.66 3.23
CA SER A 56 0.91 -5.50 3.46
C SER A 56 -0.12 -5.77 4.55
N ARG A 57 -0.72 -6.97 4.57
CA ARG A 57 -1.67 -7.39 5.60
C ARG A 57 -1.00 -7.49 6.98
N VAL A 58 0.18 -8.09 7.07
CA VAL A 58 0.96 -8.17 8.32
C VAL A 58 1.25 -6.78 8.89
N ASN A 59 1.57 -5.80 8.02
CA ASN A 59 1.84 -4.41 8.40
C ASN A 59 0.57 -3.55 8.59
N ASN A 60 -0.62 -4.16 8.56
CA ASN A 60 -1.92 -3.48 8.67
C ASN A 60 -2.09 -2.35 7.64
N ILE A 61 -1.61 -2.55 6.42
CA ILE A 61 -1.74 -1.62 5.30
C ILE A 61 -2.91 -2.10 4.43
N PRO A 62 -3.93 -1.25 4.15
CA PRO A 62 -5.01 -1.62 3.25
C PRO A 62 -4.46 -1.95 1.85
N VAL A 63 -4.71 -3.18 1.39
CA VAL A 63 -4.24 -3.67 0.09
C VAL A 63 -5.39 -4.29 -0.69
N ALA A 64 -5.46 -3.97 -1.99
CA ALA A 64 -6.30 -4.65 -2.96
C ALA A 64 -5.42 -5.28 -4.04
N SER A 65 -5.77 -6.48 -4.49
CA SER A 65 -5.11 -7.13 -5.62
C SER A 65 -6.04 -7.10 -6.84
N TYR A 66 -5.48 -6.82 -8.00
CA TYR A 66 -6.16 -6.85 -9.29
C TYR A 66 -5.28 -7.64 -10.25
N ASP A 67 -5.65 -8.90 -10.45
CA ASP A 67 -5.13 -9.71 -11.54
C ASP A 67 -6.10 -9.51 -12.71
N GLY A 68 -5.60 -8.98 -13.83
CA GLY A 68 -6.39 -8.63 -15.00
C GLY A 68 -6.93 -9.90 -15.66
N GLY A 69 -7.98 -10.48 -15.07
CA GLY A 69 -8.57 -11.75 -15.46
C GLY A 69 -8.71 -11.83 -16.97
N SER A 70 -7.86 -12.66 -17.57
CA SER A 70 -7.85 -12.99 -19.00
C SER A 70 -8.49 -14.35 -19.20
#